data_AF-A0A1M7MLV5-F1
#
_entry.id   AF-A0A1M7MLV5-F1
#
_cell.length_a   1.000
_cell.length_b   1.000
_cell.length_c   1.000
_cell.angle_alpha   90.00
_cell.angle_beta   90.00
_cell.angle_gamma   90.00
#
_symmetry.space_group_name_H-M   'P 1'
#
loop_
_entity.id
_entity.type
_entity.pdbx_description
1 polymer ?
#
loop_
_entity_poly.entity_id
_entity_poly.type
_entity_poly.pdbx_seq_one_letter_code
_entity_poly.pdbx_strand_id
1 'polypeptide(L)' 'MADLAWFDDTKMAWVVTPGTYKIEIGSNAESVITSTEYKIGKEIIIEKNMAVL' A
#
# COMPACT_ATOMS: atom_id res chain seq x y z
N MET A 1 6.93 -0.10 -2.36
CA MET A 1 5.98 0.78 -1.61
C MET A 1 4.79 1.15 -2.47
N ALA A 2 4.99 1.44 -3.77
CA ALA A 2 3.89 1.60 -4.73
C ALA A 2 2.92 0.41 -4.72
N ASP A 3 3.40 -0.82 -4.46
CA ASP A 3 2.58 -2.03 -4.41
C ASP A 3 1.56 -2.07 -3.27
N LEU A 4 1.75 -1.25 -2.23
CA LEU A 4 0.81 -1.10 -1.11
C LEU A 4 -0.10 0.11 -1.28
N ALA A 5 0.13 0.92 -2.32
CA ALA A 5 -0.54 2.20 -2.47
C ALA A 5 -1.92 2.01 -3.11
N TRP A 6 -2.82 2.90 -2.74
CA TRP A 6 -4.11 3.08 -3.41
C TRP A 6 -4.31 4.56 -3.70
N PHE A 7 -5.15 4.87 -4.67
CA PHE A 7 -5.43 6.25 -5.04
C PHE A 7 -6.52 6.83 -4.14
N ASP A 8 -6.17 7.85 -3.35
CA ASP A 8 -7.10 8.61 -2.52
C ASP A 8 -7.66 9.79 -3.31
N ASP A 9 -8.91 9.66 -3.76
CA ASP A 9 -9.62 10.70 -4.53
C ASP A 9 -9.81 12.01 -3.75
N THR A 10 -9.84 11.95 -2.42
CA THR A 10 -9.99 13.17 -1.59
C THR A 10 -8.68 13.96 -1.55
N LYS A 11 -7.54 13.26 -1.52
CA LYS A 11 -6.20 13.87 -1.53
C LYS A 11 -5.64 14.07 -2.93
N MET A 12 -6.27 13.50 -3.96
CA MET A 12 -5.75 13.44 -5.32
C MET A 12 -4.31 12.87 -5.35
N ALA A 13 -4.08 11.78 -4.63
CA ALA A 13 -2.74 11.25 -4.43
C ALA A 13 -2.74 9.72 -4.24
N TRP A 14 -1.65 9.08 -4.66
CA TRP A 14 -1.33 7.72 -4.27
C TRP A 14 -0.81 7.71 -2.84
N VAL A 15 -1.47 6.96 -1.96
CA VAL A 15 -1.14 6.92 -0.53
C VAL A 15 -1.01 5.49 -0.03
N VAL A 16 -0.19 5.33 1.01
CA VAL A 16 -0.18 4.13 1.85
C VAL A 16 -0.66 4.53 3.24
N THR A 17 -1.78 3.97 3.68
CA THR A 17 -2.39 4.29 4.97
C THR A 17 -1.63 3.65 6.13
N PRO A 18 -1.61 4.27 7.32
CA PRO A 18 -1.07 3.62 8.52
C PRO A 18 -1.81 2.31 8.82
N GLY A 19 -1.09 1.30 9.28
CA GLY A 19 -1.66 0.00 9.57
C GLY A 19 -0.62 -1.10 9.65
N THR A 20 -1.07 -2.30 10.02
CA THR A 20 -0.27 -3.52 9.91
C THR A 20 -0.62 -4.18 8.59
N TYR A 21 0.38 -4.35 7.73
CA TYR A 21 0.24 -5.04 6.45
C TYR A 21 0.78 -6.45 6.62
N LYS A 22 -0.01 -7.43 6.18
CA LYS A 22 0.42 -8.82 6.09
C LYS A 22 0.99 -9.06 4.70
N ILE A 23 2.24 -9.53 4.64
CA ILE A 23 2.89 -9.92 3.39
C ILE A 23 2.87 -11.44 3.35
N GLU A 24 2.20 -12.01 2.35
CA GLU A 24 2.06 -13.45 2.17
C GLU A 24 2.91 -13.90 0.98
N ILE A 25 3.66 -14.99 1.16
CA ILE A 25 4.52 -15.59 0.13
C ILE A 25 4.01 -17.00 -0.13
N GLY A 26 3.70 -17.29 -1.39
CA GLY A 26 3.06 -18.53 -1.80
C GLY A 26 3.28 -18.86 -3.27
N SER A 27 2.80 -20.02 -3.69
CA SER A 27 2.80 -20.39 -5.12
C SER A 27 1.69 -19.70 -5.90
N ASN A 28 0.63 -19.29 -5.20
CA ASN A 28 -0.49 -18.49 -5.69
C ASN A 28 -1.26 -17.92 -4.46
N ALA A 29 -2.32 -17.16 -4.72
CA ALA A 29 -3.12 -16.53 -3.67
C ALA A 29 -3.83 -17.51 -2.72
N GLU A 30 -4.08 -18.76 -3.14
CA GLU A 30 -4.72 -19.80 -2.32
C GLU A 30 -3.70 -20.67 -1.57
N SER A 31 -2.43 -20.65 -2.00
CA SER A 31 -1.36 -21.50 -1.49
C SER A 31 -0.22 -20.67 -0.89
N VAL A 32 -0.46 -20.17 0.32
CA VAL A 32 0.51 -19.41 1.12
C VAL A 32 1.45 -20.36 1.87
N ILE A 33 2.76 -20.15 1.73
CA ILE A 33 3.82 -20.94 2.36
C ILE A 33 4.29 -20.27 3.65
N THR A 34 4.38 -18.94 3.66
CA THR A 34 4.79 -18.17 4.84
C THR A 34 4.23 -16.76 4.77
N SER A 35 4.24 -16.06 5.91
CA SER A 35 3.85 -14.66 5.97
C SER A 35 4.68 -13.90 7.00
N THR A 36 4.79 -12.59 6.79
CA THR A 36 5.34 -11.65 7.77
C THR A 36 4.43 -10.43 7.91
N GLU A 37 4.56 -9.70 9.00
CA GLU A 37 3.82 -8.48 9.25
C GLU A 37 4.75 -7.28 9.24
N TYR A 38 4.29 -6.19 8.65
CA TYR A 38 5.00 -4.91 8.63
C TYR A 38 4.09 -3.77 9.05
N LYS A 39 4.55 -2.98 10.03
CA LYS A 39 3.78 -1.86 10.57
C LYS A 39 4.20 -0.54 9.91
N ILE A 40 3.22 0.13 9.31
CA ILE A 40 3.35 1.50 8.82
C ILE A 40 2.75 2.42 9.87
N GLY A 41 3.60 3.22 10.51
CA GLY A 41 3.21 4.07 11.64
C GLY A 41 2.54 5.39 11.25
N LYS A 42 2.76 5.88 10.03
CA LYS A 42 2.22 7.16 9.53
C LYS A 42 1.87 7.02 8.06
N GLU A 43 0.92 7.82 7.60
CA GLU A 43 0.55 7.87 6.20
C GLU A 43 1.75 8.28 5.35
N ILE A 44 1.89 7.63 4.20
CA ILE A 44 2.95 7.92 3.24
C ILE A 44 2.30 8.36 1.94
N ILE A 45 2.60 9.57 1.49
CA ILE A 45 2.22 10.07 0.17
C ILE A 45 3.29 9.58 -0.81
N ILE A 46 2.89 8.73 -1.77
CA ILE A 46 3.78 8.17 -2.79
C ILE A 46 3.92 9.15 -3.95
N GLU A 47 2.79 9.61 -4.47
CA GLU A 47 2.74 10.54 -5.60
C GLU A 47 1.51 11.43 -5.47
N LYS A 48 1.69 12.75 -5.62
CA LYS A 48 0.56 13.68 -5.75
C LYS A 48 0.20 13.80 -7.22
N ASN A 49 -1.04 13.52 -7.56
CA ASN A 49 -1.52 13.79 -8.90
C ASN A 49 -1.96 15.26 -8.96
N MET A 50 -0.99 16.15 -9.22
CA MET A 50 -1.34 17.52 -9.56
C MET A 50 -1.93 17.51 -10.96
N ALA A 51 -3.21 17.85 -11.09
CA ALA A 51 -3.77 18.17 -12.39
C ALA A 51 -2.89 19.26 -13.02
N VAL A 52 -2.26 18.95 -14.15
CA VAL A 52 -1.70 19.97 -15.03
C VAL A 52 -2.90 20.70 -15.62
N LEU A 53 -3.26 21.83 -15.01
CA LEU A 53 -4.22 22.79 -15.56
C LEU A 53 -3.60 23.55 -16.72
#